data_AF-A0AAW1KP83-F1
#
_entry.id   AF-A0AAW1KP83-F1
#
_cell.length_a   1.000
_cell.length_b   1.000
_cell.length_c   1.000
_cell.angle_alpha   90.00
_cell.angle_beta   90.00
_cell.angle_gamma   90.00
#
_symmetry.space_group_name_H-M   'P 1'
#
loop_
_entity.id
_entity.type
_entity.pdbx_description
1 polymer ?
#
loop_
_entity_poly.entity_id
_entity_poly.type
_entity_poly.pdbx_seq_one_letter_code
_entity_poly.pdbx_strand_id
1 'polypeptide(L)'
;MRQEKLKELKVGLKKQQLMFSKVLQESEAAVHASYVLSELIAKHSKPFSEGDFIKKCLIKAGEIVCPGNLKSFQTISLSRNTVAERITDLAANLSGQIKAK
;
A
#
# COMPACT_ATOMS: atom_id res chain seq x y z
N MET A 1 22.88 34.94 21.81
CA MET A 1 22.90 34.80 20.33
C MET A 1 23.58 33.51 19.85
N ARG A 2 24.85 33.21 20.19
CA ARG A 2 25.56 31.99 19.70
C ARG A 2 24.97 30.66 20.21
N GLN A 3 24.57 30.59 21.48
CA GLN A 3 23.99 29.38 22.09
C GLN A 3 22.62 29.00 21.50
N GLU A 4 21.78 29.99 21.20
CA GLU A 4 20.49 29.82 20.53
C GLU A 4 20.67 29.18 19.14
N LYS A 5 21.59 29.73 18.34
CA LYS A 5 21.90 29.23 17.01
C LYS A 5 22.45 27.81 17.03
N LEU A 6 23.26 27.45 18.03
CA LEU A 6 23.72 26.08 18.24
C LEU A 6 22.56 25.12 18.57
N LYS A 7 21.58 25.54 19.37
CA LYS A 7 20.39 24.72 19.66
C LYS A 7 19.55 24.49 18.41
N GLU A 8 19.29 25.53 17.63
CA GLU A 8 18.55 25.43 16.36
C GLU A 8 19.22 24.45 15.39
N LEU A 9 20.54 24.59 15.18
CA LEU A 9 21.31 23.69 14.32
C LEU A 9 21.24 22.24 14.81
N LYS A 10 21.30 22.01 16.13
CA LYS A 10 21.19 20.66 16.72
C LYS A 10 19.80 20.06 16.49
N VAL A 11 18.74 20.85 16.58
CA VAL A 11 17.36 20.40 16.29
C VAL A 11 17.22 20.09 14.80
N GLY A 12 17.74 20.95 13.92
CA GLY A 12 17.74 20.75 12.48
C GLY A 12 18.47 19.47 12.06
N LEU A 13 19.66 19.23 12.62
CA LEU A 13 20.43 18.02 12.37
C LEU A 13 19.67 16.75 12.79
N LYS A 14 19.09 16.74 14.00
CA LYS A 14 18.28 15.60 14.47
C LYS A 14 17.09 15.32 13.56
N LYS A 15 16.39 16.38 13.12
CA LYS A 15 15.26 16.24 12.18
C LYS A 15 15.73 15.63 10.85
N GLN A 16 16.86 16.07 10.32
CA GLN A 16 17.43 15.54 9.09
C GLN A 16 17.83 14.06 9.24
N GLN A 17 18.47 13.69 10.35
CA GLN A 17 18.83 12.30 10.66
C GLN A 17 17.59 11.40 10.74
N LEU A 18 16.54 11.83 11.45
CA LEU A 18 15.28 11.10 11.57
C LEU A 18 14.62 10.89 10.20
N MET A 19 14.65 11.90 9.32
CA MET A 19 14.13 11.77 7.95
C MET A 19 14.88 10.70 7.16
N PHE A 20 16.22 10.69 7.20
CA PHE A 20 17.02 9.67 6.51
C PHE A 20 16.76 8.26 7.06
N SER A 21 16.71 8.09 8.39
CA SER A 21 16.41 6.80 9.00
C SER A 21 15.01 6.30 8.61
N LYS A 22 14.02 7.19 8.52
CA LYS A 22 12.66 6.84 8.08
C LYS A 22 12.64 6.36 6.63
N VAL A 23 13.33 7.05 5.72
CA VAL A 23 13.42 6.65 4.31
C VAL A 23 14.09 5.28 4.17
N LEU A 24 15.16 5.02 4.92
CA LEU A 24 15.80 3.70 4.91
C LEU A 24 14.85 2.61 5.41
N GLN A 25 14.15 2.85 6.52
CA GLN A 25 13.18 1.91 7.07
C GLN A 25 12.02 1.62 6.11
N GLU A 26 11.52 2.64 5.40
CA GLU A 26 10.49 2.49 4.36
C GLU A 26 10.99 1.64 3.18
N SER A 27 12.25 1.85 2.75
CA SER A 27 12.84 1.04 1.68
C SER A 27 13.03 -0.42 2.09
N GLU A 28 13.48 -0.67 3.32
CA GLU A 28 13.64 -2.03 3.86
C GLU A 28 12.30 -2.74 4.01
N ALA A 29 11.27 -2.04 4.51
CA ALA A 29 9.92 -2.56 4.59
C ALA A 29 9.35 -2.92 3.20
N ALA A 30 9.60 -2.08 2.19
CA ALA A 30 9.17 -2.36 0.82
C ALA A 30 9.86 -3.61 0.24
N VAL A 31 11.17 -3.76 0.45
CA VAL A 31 11.91 -4.95 0.04
C VAL A 31 11.42 -6.19 0.77
N HIS A 32 11.24 -6.12 2.09
CA HIS A 32 10.70 -7.24 2.87
C HIS A 32 9.30 -7.66 2.38
N ALA A 33 8.42 -6.69 2.14
CA ALA A 33 7.09 -6.96 1.60
C ALA A 33 7.16 -7.65 0.23
N SER A 34 8.09 -7.28 -0.66
CA SER A 34 8.21 -7.91 -1.98
C SER A 34 8.59 -9.39 -1.88
N TYR A 35 9.48 -9.76 -0.96
CA TYR A 35 9.82 -11.16 -0.69
C TYR A 35 8.64 -11.95 -0.11
N VAL A 36 7.93 -11.38 0.87
CA VAL A 36 6.74 -12.03 1.47
C VAL A 36 5.64 -12.24 0.43
N LEU A 37 5.40 -11.25 -0.43
CA LEU A 37 4.42 -11.38 -1.52
C LEU A 37 4.85 -12.42 -2.55
N SER A 38 6.13 -12.45 -2.92
CA SER A 38 6.67 -13.45 -3.87
C SER A 38 6.52 -14.87 -3.33
N GLU A 39 6.81 -15.07 -2.04
CA GLU A 39 6.57 -16.36 -1.37
C GLU A 39 5.09 -16.73 -1.37
N LEU A 40 4.20 -15.77 -1.10
CA LEU A 40 2.76 -15.99 -1.08
C LEU A 40 2.24 -16.41 -2.46
N ILE A 41 2.71 -15.75 -3.52
CA ILE A 41 2.42 -16.07 -4.92
C ILE A 41 2.88 -17.49 -5.25
N ALA A 42 4.15 -17.81 -4.95
CA ALA A 42 4.71 -19.14 -5.21
C ALA A 42 3.93 -20.25 -4.50
N LYS A 43 3.52 -20.03 -3.25
CA LYS A 43 2.78 -21.02 -2.44
C LYS A 43 1.34 -21.23 -2.89
N HIS A 44 0.63 -20.16 -3.25
CA HIS A 44 -0.81 -20.25 -3.54
C HIS A 44 -1.09 -20.57 -5.01
N SER A 45 -0.20 -20.17 -5.93
CA SER A 45 -0.31 -20.39 -7.38
C SER A 45 -1.71 -20.06 -7.94
N LYS A 46 -2.32 -18.98 -7.43
CA LYS A 46 -3.65 -18.54 -7.85
C LYS A 46 -3.57 -17.53 -8.98
N PRO A 47 -4.55 -17.51 -9.90
CA PRO A 47 -4.66 -16.44 -10.89
C PRO A 47 -4.85 -15.08 -10.20
N PHE A 48 -4.33 -14.02 -10.81
CA PHE A 48 -4.53 -12.65 -10.32
C PHE A 48 -5.99 -12.16 -10.38
N SER A 49 -6.87 -12.92 -11.04
CA SER A 49 -8.32 -12.68 -11.04
C SER A 49 -9.01 -13.15 -9.75
N GLU A 50 -8.35 -13.93 -8.89
CA GLU A 50 -8.92 -14.36 -7.61
C GLU A 50 -8.82 -13.21 -6.59
N GLY A 51 -9.91 -12.46 -6.46
CA GLY A 51 -9.95 -11.26 -5.61
C GLY A 51 -9.62 -11.53 -4.13
N ASP A 52 -9.98 -12.69 -3.58
CA ASP A 52 -9.61 -13.09 -2.21
C ASP A 52 -8.10 -13.26 -2.05
N PHE A 53 -7.42 -13.77 -3.08
CA PHE A 53 -5.96 -13.87 -3.09
C PHE A 53 -5.32 -12.48 -3.14
N ILE A 54 -5.81 -11.59 -4.00
CA ILE A 54 -5.36 -10.19 -4.05
C ILE A 54 -5.58 -9.48 -2.70
N LYS A 55 -6.72 -9.69 -2.05
CA LYS A 55 -6.99 -9.15 -0.72
C LYS A 55 -5.96 -9.62 0.32
N LYS A 56 -5.61 -10.91 0.31
CA LYS A 56 -4.60 -11.49 1.19
C LYS A 56 -3.22 -10.84 0.97
N CYS A 57 -2.83 -10.65 -0.30
CA CYS A 57 -1.61 -9.92 -0.65
C CYS A 57 -1.62 -8.48 -0.10
N LEU A 58 -2.71 -7.73 -0.31
CA LEU A 58 -2.84 -6.35 0.18
C LEU A 58 -2.70 -6.25 1.70
N ILE A 59 -3.35 -7.15 2.44
CA ILE A 59 -3.27 -7.19 3.91
C ILE A 59 -1.82 -7.48 4.35
N LYS A 60 -1.16 -8.47 3.75
CA LYS A 60 0.23 -8.82 4.10
C LYS A 60 1.22 -7.70 3.80
N ALA A 61 1.05 -7.01 2.68
CA ALA A 61 1.84 -5.82 2.37
C ALA A 61 1.57 -4.69 3.38
N GLY A 62 0.31 -4.46 3.74
CA GLY A 62 -0.10 -3.44 4.71
C GLY A 62 0.46 -3.68 6.10
N GLU A 63 0.52 -4.92 6.58
CA GLU A 63 1.15 -5.30 7.86
C GLU A 63 2.63 -4.87 7.93
N ILE A 64 3.34 -4.90 6.81
CA ILE A 64 4.79 -4.62 6.74
C ILE A 64 5.05 -3.14 6.47
N VAL A 65 4.37 -2.56 5.47
CA VAL A 65 4.68 -1.23 4.96
C VAL A 65 3.95 -0.13 5.73
N CYS A 66 2.72 -0.38 6.20
CA CYS A 66 1.89 0.63 6.84
C CYS A 66 0.93 0.03 7.89
N PRO A 67 1.46 -0.56 8.98
CA PRO A 67 0.67 -1.32 9.95
C PRO A 67 -0.49 -0.53 10.58
N GLY A 68 -0.39 0.81 10.66
CA GLY A 68 -1.45 1.67 11.18
C GLY A 68 -2.73 1.70 10.35
N ASN A 69 -2.69 1.28 9.07
CA ASN A 69 -3.81 1.35 8.13
C ASN A 69 -4.41 -0.02 7.79
N LEU A 70 -4.09 -1.08 8.54
CA LEU A 70 -4.48 -2.45 8.20
C LEU A 70 -6.00 -2.65 8.05
N LYS A 71 -6.78 -1.99 8.91
CA LYS A 71 -8.25 -2.06 8.86
C LYS A 71 -8.80 -1.61 7.51
N SER A 72 -8.21 -0.58 6.90
CA SER A 72 -8.62 -0.07 5.60
C SER A 72 -8.51 -1.17 4.53
N PHE A 73 -7.41 -1.92 4.51
CA PHE A 73 -7.24 -3.04 3.58
C PHE A 73 -8.22 -4.20 3.83
N GLN A 74 -8.55 -4.48 5.10
CA GLN A 74 -9.52 -5.52 5.45
C GLN A 74 -10.94 -5.19 4.99
N THR A 75 -11.32 -3.91 4.96
CA THR A 75 -12.65 -3.47 4.52
C THR A 75 -12.87 -3.52 3.00
N ILE A 76 -11.81 -3.60 2.21
CA ILE A 76 -11.92 -3.71 0.74
C ILE A 76 -12.58 -5.05 0.38
N SER A 77 -13.71 -5.00 -0.32
CA SER A 77 -14.45 -6.19 -0.73
C SER A 77 -14.00 -6.65 -2.12
N LEU A 78 -13.44 -7.85 -2.20
CA LEU A 78 -12.94 -8.47 -3.44
C LEU A 78 -13.51 -9.89 -3.63
N SER A 79 -14.72 -10.14 -3.11
CA SER A 79 -15.43 -11.38 -3.41
C SER A 79 -15.71 -11.47 -4.91
N ARG A 80 -15.88 -12.68 -5.45
CA ARG A 80 -16.18 -12.88 -6.88
C ARG A 80 -17.39 -12.06 -7.35
N ASN A 81 -18.44 -12.01 -6.53
CA ASN A 81 -19.66 -11.27 -6.83
C ASN A 81 -19.39 -9.76 -6.87
N THR A 82 -18.71 -9.23 -5.84
CA THR A 82 -18.35 -7.82 -5.79
C THR A 82 -17.48 -7.42 -6.98
N VAL A 83 -16.50 -8.25 -7.35
CA VAL A 83 -15.64 -7.98 -8.51
C VAL A 83 -16.45 -7.97 -9.80
N ALA A 84 -17.36 -8.93 -10.01
CA ALA A 84 -18.23 -8.97 -11.18
C ALA A 84 -19.13 -7.72 -11.27
N GLU A 85 -19.80 -7.36 -10.17
CA GLU A 85 -20.64 -6.15 -10.09
C GLU A 85 -19.84 -4.90 -10.45
N ARG A 86 -18.64 -4.72 -9.88
CA ARG A 86 -17.81 -3.54 -10.17
C ARG A 86 -17.34 -3.50 -11.62
N ILE A 87 -17.04 -4.64 -12.23
CA ILE A 87 -16.71 -4.71 -13.67
C ILE A 87 -17.92 -4.27 -14.51
N THR A 88 -19.13 -4.73 -14.16
CA THR A 88 -20.36 -4.31 -14.84
C THR A 88 -20.63 -2.81 -14.68
N ASP A 89 -20.49 -2.27 -13.46
CA ASP A 89 -20.64 -0.84 -13.19
C ASP A 89 -19.67 0.00 -14.04
N LEU A 90 -18.40 -0.42 -14.10
CA LEU A 90 -17.37 0.24 -14.90
C LEU A 90 -17.70 0.19 -16.40
N ALA A 91 -18.15 -0.95 -16.91
CA ALA A 91 -18.53 -1.12 -18.31
C ALA A 91 -19.74 -0.26 -18.70
N ALA A 92 -20.74 -0.17 -17.82
CA ALA A 92 -21.92 0.67 -18.02
C ALA A 92 -21.55 2.16 -18.04
N ASN A 93 -20.71 2.60 -17.08
CA ASN A 93 -20.22 3.97 -17.03
C ASN A 93 -19.43 4.36 -18.28
N LEU A 94 -18.52 3.50 -18.73
CA LEU A 94 -17.75 3.72 -19.96
C LEU A 94 -18.66 3.85 -21.18
N SER A 95 -19.65 2.95 -21.30
CA SER A 95 -20.63 2.98 -22.39
C SER A 95 -21.46 4.26 -22.39
N GLY A 96 -21.83 4.77 -21.21
CA GLY A 96 -22.53 6.04 -21.06
C GLY A 96 -21.71 7.23 -21.54
N GLN A 97 -20.43 7.31 -21.13
CA GLN A 97 -19.51 8.39 -21.53
C GLN A 97 -19.26 8.43 -23.04
N ILE A 98 -19.17 7.26 -23.69
CA ILE A 98 -19.00 7.19 -25.15
C ILE A 98 -20.25 7.68 -25.87
N LYS A 99 -21.45 7.36 -25.38
CA LYS A 99 -22.73 7.79 -25.99
C LYS A 99 -23.06 9.26 -25.74
N ALA A 100 -22.51 9.86 -24.68
CA ALA A 100 -22.71 11.26 -24.33
C ALA A 100 -21.77 12.21 -25.11
N LYS A 101 -20.92 11.68 -25.97
CA LYS A 101 -19.99 12.41 -26.82
C LYS A 101 -20.49 12.43 -28.26
#